data_AF-A0A5B7C3T1-F1
#
_entry.id   AF-A0A5B7C3T1-F1
#
_cell.length_a   1.000
_cell.length_b   1.000
_cell.length_c   1.000
_cell.angle_alpha   90.00
_cell.angle_beta   90.00
_cell.angle_gamma   90.00
#
_symmetry.space_group_name_H-M   'P 1'
#
loop_
_entity.id
_entity.type
_entity.pdbx_description
1 polymer ?
#
loop_
_entity_poly.entity_id
_entity_poly.type
_entity_poly.pdbx_seq_one_letter_code
_entity_poly.pdbx_strand_id
1 'polypeptide(L)'
;SCVETDGYIYPLKPLSQEESWTLFCKKTFRGSSCPRHLMEISQSILNRCEGLPLAIVAVAGVLATKNTTRIDEWEMLRRSLGAELEGNDKLENMRKILLLSFNDLPYYLKSCFLYLTIFPEDHLIGRYTLIRLWIAEGFVKEKEGRTVEEVAE
;
A
#
# COMPACT_ATOMS: atom_id res chain seq x y z
N SER A 1 -25.31 -12.14 26.01
CA SER A 1 -26.23 -10.99 26.05
C SER A 1 -25.50 -9.79 25.47
N CYS A 2 -25.81 -9.40 24.23
CA CYS A 2 -25.27 -8.18 23.65
C CYS A 2 -26.05 -7.01 24.25
N VAL A 3 -25.34 -6.10 24.91
CA VAL A 3 -25.94 -4.84 25.41
C VAL A 3 -26.15 -3.97 24.18
N GLU A 4 -27.40 -3.69 23.83
CA GLU A 4 -27.72 -2.65 22.86
C GLU A 4 -27.27 -1.32 23.44
N THR A 5 -26.17 -0.79 22.93
CA THR A 5 -25.73 0.56 23.23
C THR A 5 -26.54 1.53 22.40
N ASP A 6 -27.25 2.45 23.05
CA ASP A 6 -27.96 3.58 22.43
C ASP A 6 -26.94 4.62 21.92
N GLY A 7 -26.17 4.22 20.91
CA GLY A 7 -25.06 4.98 20.35
C GLY A 7 -25.44 5.66 19.05
N TYR A 8 -24.94 6.88 18.84
CA TYR A 8 -25.06 7.57 17.56
C TYR A 8 -24.08 6.97 16.54
N ILE A 9 -24.60 6.49 15.41
CA ILE A 9 -23.78 6.02 14.29
C ILE A 9 -23.22 7.24 13.57
N TYR A 10 -21.89 7.38 13.56
CA TYR A 10 -21.20 8.40 12.77
C TYR A 10 -20.64 7.79 11.47
N PRO A 11 -21.25 8.05 10.30
CA PRO A 11 -20.73 7.53 9.05
C PRO A 11 -19.44 8.26 8.67
N LEU A 12 -18.33 7.52 8.64
CA LEU A 12 -17.05 8.05 8.15
C LEU A 12 -17.16 8.39 6.66
N LYS A 13 -16.74 9.61 6.30
CA LYS A 13 -16.73 10.09 4.92
C LYS A 13 -15.35 9.85 4.29
N PRO A 14 -15.26 9.64 2.97
CA PRO A 14 -13.99 9.69 2.25
C PRO A 14 -13.29 11.04 2.46
N LEU A 15 -11.97 11.06 2.26
CA LEU A 15 -11.19 12.28 2.30
C LEU A 15 -11.61 13.23 1.17
N SER A 16 -11.53 14.53 1.44
CA SER A 16 -11.64 15.54 0.38
C SER A 16 -10.52 15.38 -0.65
N GLN A 17 -10.68 16.04 -1.81
CA GLN A 17 -9.66 16.00 -2.86
C GLN A 17 -8.32 16.61 -2.38
N GLU A 18 -8.38 17.66 -1.57
CA GLU A 18 -7.20 18.33 -1.00
C GLU A 18 -6.48 17.43 0.03
N GLU A 19 -7.22 16.82 0.95
CA GLU A 19 -6.66 15.88 1.93
C GLU A 19 -6.08 14.64 1.24
N SER A 20 -6.78 14.12 0.22
CA SER A 20 -6.32 12.99 -0.59
C SER A 20 -5.02 13.31 -1.31
N TRP A 21 -4.91 14.48 -1.93
CA TRP A 21 -3.71 14.92 -2.63
C TRP A 21 -2.54 15.13 -1.66
N THR A 22 -2.80 15.71 -0.49
CA THR A 22 -1.83 15.89 0.57
C THR A 22 -1.28 14.55 1.07
N LEU A 23 -2.18 13.59 1.38
CA LEU A 23 -1.80 12.25 1.81
C LEU A 23 -0.99 11.52 0.73
N PHE A 24 -1.46 11.57 -0.52
CA PHE A 24 -0.78 10.97 -1.66
C PHE A 24 0.64 11.53 -1.81
N CYS A 25 0.81 12.85 -1.88
CA CYS A 25 2.13 13.45 -2.04
C CYS A 25 3.08 13.09 -0.88
N LYS A 26 2.57 13.12 0.35
CA LYS A 26 3.34 12.75 1.55
C LYS A 26 3.87 11.32 1.46
N LYS A 27 3.08 10.39 0.95
CA LYS A 27 3.44 8.96 0.85
C LYS A 27 4.29 8.65 -0.39
N THR A 28 3.93 9.19 -1.54
CA THR A 28 4.59 8.91 -2.82
C THR A 28 5.97 9.59 -2.93
N PHE A 29 6.05 10.87 -2.55
CA PHE A 29 7.25 11.69 -2.74
C PHE A 29 8.00 11.95 -1.42
N ARG A 30 7.68 11.18 -0.36
CA ARG A 30 8.32 11.28 0.97
C ARG A 30 8.30 12.71 1.55
N GLY A 31 7.22 13.45 1.28
CA GLY A 31 7.03 14.82 1.74
C GLY A 31 7.58 15.90 0.79
N SER A 32 8.25 15.53 -0.30
CA SER A 32 8.57 16.46 -1.39
C SER A 32 7.34 16.74 -2.27
N SER A 33 7.40 17.82 -3.05
CA SER A 33 6.34 18.15 -4.02
C SER A 33 6.34 17.20 -5.20
N CYS A 34 5.16 16.92 -5.74
CA CYS A 34 5.00 16.19 -7.00
C CYS A 34 5.74 16.92 -8.14
N PRO A 35 6.63 16.24 -8.90
CA PRO A 35 7.21 16.80 -10.10
C PRO A 35 6.14 17.23 -11.11
N ARG A 36 6.35 18.36 -11.80
CA ARG A 36 5.35 18.94 -12.71
C ARG A 36 4.91 17.98 -13.81
N HIS A 37 5.85 17.23 -14.40
CA HIS A 37 5.55 16.27 -15.47
C HIS A 37 4.76 15.04 -14.99
N LEU A 38 4.73 14.78 -13.67
CA LEU A 38 3.94 13.70 -13.08
C LEU A 38 2.58 14.17 -12.55
N MET A 39 2.29 15.48 -12.57
CA MET A 39 1.14 16.02 -11.85
C MET A 39 -0.20 15.51 -12.41
N GLU A 40 -0.36 15.52 -13.73
CA GLU A 40 -1.58 15.05 -14.39
C GLU A 40 -1.81 13.54 -14.17
N ILE A 41 -0.77 12.73 -14.38
CA ILE A 41 -0.86 11.28 -14.18
C ILE A 41 -1.09 10.91 -12.71
N SER A 42 -0.45 11.63 -11.78
CA SER A 42 -0.66 11.46 -10.34
C SER A 42 -2.10 11.75 -9.95
N GLN A 43 -2.70 12.82 -10.48
CA GLN A 43 -4.11 13.13 -10.23
C GLN A 43 -5.04 12.08 -10.84
N SER A 44 -4.75 11.62 -12.06
CA SER A 44 -5.53 10.56 -12.70
C SER A 44 -5.53 9.26 -11.90
N ILE A 45 -4.38 8.87 -11.37
CA ILE A 45 -4.23 7.70 -10.49
C ILE A 45 -4.95 7.93 -9.16
N LEU A 46 -4.75 9.10 -8.52
CA LEU A 46 -5.38 9.42 -7.24
C LEU A 46 -6.91 9.39 -7.30
N ASN A 47 -7.49 9.87 -8.40
CA ASN A 47 -8.94 9.87 -8.60
C ASN A 47 -9.53 8.45 -8.56
N ARG A 48 -8.75 7.42 -8.91
CA ARG A 48 -9.18 6.01 -8.81
C ARG A 48 -9.28 5.51 -7.37
N CYS A 49 -8.72 6.23 -6.40
CA CYS A 49 -8.78 5.85 -4.99
C CYS A 49 -10.05 6.34 -4.28
N GLU A 50 -10.87 7.17 -4.94
CA GLU A 50 -12.17 7.67 -4.43
C GLU A 50 -12.12 8.26 -3.00
N GLY A 51 -10.99 8.85 -2.60
CA GLY A 51 -10.79 9.43 -1.27
C GLY A 51 -10.64 8.41 -0.14
N LEU A 52 -10.52 7.10 -0.44
CA LEU A 52 -10.29 6.08 0.57
C LEU A 52 -8.82 6.12 1.05
N PRO A 53 -8.55 6.41 2.34
CA PRO A 53 -7.18 6.55 2.83
C PRO A 53 -6.30 5.33 2.56
N LEU A 54 -6.86 4.12 2.73
CA LEU A 54 -6.12 2.87 2.52
C LEU A 54 -5.74 2.66 1.05
N ALA A 55 -6.66 2.95 0.11
CA ALA A 55 -6.38 2.89 -1.32
C ALA A 55 -5.26 3.87 -1.71
N ILE A 56 -5.34 5.11 -1.20
CA ILE A 56 -4.34 6.15 -1.46
C ILE A 56 -2.97 5.70 -0.97
N VAL A 57 -2.87 5.17 0.26
CA VAL A 57 -1.59 4.73 0.84
C VAL A 57 -1.02 3.52 0.09
N ALA A 58 -1.85 2.56 -0.31
CA ALA A 58 -1.42 1.39 -1.07
C ALA A 58 -0.82 1.79 -2.43
N VAL A 59 -1.57 2.58 -3.21
CA VAL A 59 -1.11 3.09 -4.51
C VAL A 59 0.13 3.98 -4.38
N ALA A 60 0.14 4.88 -3.39
CA ALA A 60 1.30 5.73 -3.12
C ALA A 60 2.54 4.92 -2.73
N GLY A 61 2.36 3.82 -1.98
CA GLY A 61 3.44 2.90 -1.61
C GLY A 61 4.08 2.26 -2.84
N VAL A 62 3.29 1.82 -3.81
CA VAL A 62 3.78 1.31 -5.10
C VAL A 62 4.54 2.39 -5.87
N LEU A 63 3.96 3.58 -5.99
CA LEU A 63 4.58 4.68 -6.74
C LEU A 63 5.87 5.19 -6.10
N ALA A 64 5.98 5.11 -4.77
CA ALA A 64 7.20 5.49 -4.04
C ALA A 64 8.41 4.59 -4.36
N THR A 65 8.20 3.42 -4.98
CA THR A 65 9.27 2.53 -5.45
C THR A 65 9.61 2.74 -6.93
N LYS A 66 8.84 3.55 -7.67
CA LYS A 66 9.02 3.81 -9.10
C LYS A 66 9.96 4.99 -9.33
N ASN A 67 10.64 5.02 -10.48
CA ASN A 67 11.50 6.15 -10.81
C ASN A 67 10.66 7.34 -11.30
N THR A 68 10.81 8.50 -10.66
CA THR A 68 10.04 9.71 -11.01
C THR A 68 10.38 10.26 -12.39
N THR A 69 11.52 9.89 -13.00
CA THR A 69 11.85 10.28 -14.38
C THR A 69 11.20 9.36 -15.43
N ARG A 70 10.68 8.20 -15.02
CA ARG A 70 10.13 7.16 -15.90
C ARG A 70 8.60 7.18 -15.90
N ILE A 71 8.02 8.09 -16.69
CA ILE A 71 6.57 8.25 -16.79
C ILE A 71 5.84 6.98 -17.28
N ASP A 72 6.54 6.11 -18.02
CA ASP A 72 6.04 4.81 -18.48
C ASP A 72 5.66 3.88 -17.33
N GLU A 73 6.42 3.90 -16.22
CA GLU A 73 6.11 3.09 -15.03
C GLU A 73 4.81 3.54 -14.35
N TRP A 74 4.55 4.85 -14.34
CA TRP A 74 3.33 5.44 -13.78
C TRP A 74 2.12 5.15 -14.67
N GLU A 75 2.33 5.24 -15.98
CA GLU A 75 1.30 4.98 -16.98
C GLU A 75 0.87 3.52 -16.99
N MET A 76 1.80 2.59 -16.74
CA MET A 76 1.49 1.18 -16.55
C MET A 76 0.56 0.97 -15.36
N LEU A 77 0.87 1.57 -14.19
CA LEU A 77 0.01 1.46 -13.00
C LEU A 77 -1.38 2.08 -13.26
N ARG A 78 -1.43 3.25 -13.90
CA ARG A 78 -2.69 3.92 -14.26
C ARG A 78 -3.59 3.02 -15.10
N ARG A 79 -3.02 2.31 -16.08
CA ARG A 79 -3.75 1.37 -16.94
C ARG A 79 -4.22 0.14 -16.18
N SER A 80 -3.35 -0.45 -15.34
CA SER A 80 -3.73 -1.60 -14.51
C SER A 80 -4.89 -1.25 -13.57
N LEU A 81 -4.84 -0.09 -12.91
CA LEU A 81 -5.95 0.40 -12.09
C LEU A 81 -7.22 0.63 -12.94
N GLY A 82 -7.08 1.16 -14.15
CA GLY A 82 -8.21 1.38 -15.06
C GLY A 82 -8.92 0.09 -15.46
N ALA A 83 -8.18 -0.96 -15.81
CA ALA A 83 -8.72 -2.25 -16.22
C ALA A 83 -9.34 -3.04 -15.06
N GLU A 84 -8.76 -2.93 -13.86
CA GLU A 84 -9.24 -3.68 -12.70
C GLU A 84 -10.49 -3.03 -12.06
N LEU A 85 -10.64 -1.71 -12.13
CA LEU A 85 -11.67 -0.96 -11.37
C LEU A 85 -12.96 -0.66 -12.15
N GLU A 86 -13.37 -1.53 -13.08
CA GLU A 86 -14.55 -1.32 -13.94
C GLU A 86 -15.91 -1.51 -13.24
N GLY A 87 -15.95 -1.84 -11.94
CA GLY A 87 -17.17 -2.11 -11.18
C GLY A 87 -17.50 -1.08 -10.09
N ASN A 88 -18.77 -1.05 -9.67
CA ASN A 88 -19.26 -0.15 -8.61
C ASN A 88 -19.11 -0.71 -7.19
N ASP A 89 -18.49 -1.89 -7.02
CA ASP A 89 -18.26 -2.47 -5.70
C ASP A 89 -16.95 -1.94 -5.10
N LYS A 90 -17.10 -1.07 -4.10
CA LYS A 90 -15.96 -0.43 -3.41
C LYS A 90 -15.06 -1.43 -2.69
N LEU A 91 -15.62 -2.53 -2.16
CA LEU A 91 -14.83 -3.54 -1.46
C LEU A 91 -13.99 -4.34 -2.44
N GLU A 92 -14.58 -4.75 -3.57
CA GLU A 92 -13.85 -5.42 -4.63
C GLU A 92 -12.79 -4.51 -5.25
N ASN A 93 -13.11 -3.24 -5.46
CA ASN A 93 -12.14 -2.24 -5.92
C ASN A 93 -10.95 -2.11 -4.94
N MET A 94 -11.22 -2.06 -3.64
CA MET A 94 -10.17 -2.05 -2.62
C MET A 94 -9.32 -3.33 -2.65
N ARG A 95 -9.95 -4.51 -2.76
CA ARG A 95 -9.23 -5.79 -2.88
C ARG A 95 -8.31 -5.80 -4.10
N LYS A 96 -8.77 -5.32 -5.25
CA LYS A 96 -7.97 -5.22 -6.47
C LYS A 96 -6.79 -4.26 -6.32
N ILE A 97 -6.97 -3.11 -5.68
CA ILE A 97 -5.87 -2.16 -5.39
C ILE A 97 -4.81 -2.81 -4.48
N LEU A 98 -5.24 -3.52 -3.43
CA LEU A 98 -4.32 -4.23 -2.54
C LEU A 98 -3.58 -5.35 -3.28
N LEU A 99 -4.28 -6.10 -4.14
CA LEU A 99 -3.68 -7.15 -4.95
C LEU A 99 -2.65 -6.59 -5.95
N LEU A 100 -2.95 -5.47 -6.61
CA LEU A 100 -1.99 -4.78 -7.47
C LEU A 100 -0.74 -4.36 -6.68
N SER A 101 -0.96 -3.80 -5.49
CA SER A 101 0.14 -3.39 -4.60
C SER A 101 1.01 -4.58 -4.17
N PHE A 102 0.39 -5.72 -3.85
CA PHE A 102 1.09 -6.95 -3.55
C PHE A 102 1.85 -7.50 -4.77
N ASN A 103 1.26 -7.43 -5.96
CA ASN A 103 1.88 -7.90 -7.19
C ASN A 103 3.12 -7.09 -7.56
N ASP A 104 3.12 -5.79 -7.28
CA ASP A 104 4.24 -4.88 -7.48
C ASP A 104 5.38 -5.03 -6.44
N LEU A 105 5.17 -5.76 -5.33
CA LEU A 105 6.24 -6.01 -4.36
C LEU A 105 7.40 -6.78 -5.01
N PRO A 106 8.66 -6.44 -4.67
CA PRO A 106 9.81 -7.26 -4.98
C PRO A 106 9.58 -8.72 -4.56
N TYR A 107 9.99 -9.67 -5.41
CA TYR A 107 9.72 -11.09 -5.21
C TYR A 107 10.11 -11.60 -3.80
N TYR A 108 11.26 -11.18 -3.29
CA TYR A 108 11.74 -11.58 -1.96
C TYR A 108 10.87 -11.06 -0.80
N LEU A 109 10.13 -9.96 -0.97
CA LEU A 109 9.21 -9.43 0.04
C LEU A 109 7.84 -10.11 0.01
N LYS A 110 7.46 -10.77 -1.09
CA LYS A 110 6.16 -11.44 -1.20
C LYS A 110 6.02 -12.55 -0.17
N SER A 111 7.07 -13.37 0.01
CA SER A 111 7.09 -14.42 1.03
C SER A 111 7.02 -13.83 2.45
N CYS A 112 7.78 -12.77 2.74
CA CYS A 112 7.74 -12.10 4.03
C CYS A 112 6.34 -11.56 4.36
N PHE A 113 5.68 -10.92 3.39
CA PHE A 113 4.33 -10.38 3.55
C PHE A 113 3.29 -11.49 3.76
N LEU A 114 3.32 -12.54 2.93
CA LEU A 114 2.39 -13.67 3.05
C LEU A 114 2.54 -14.42 4.38
N TYR A 115 3.73 -14.44 4.95
CA TYR A 115 3.95 -15.08 6.24
C TYR A 115 3.16 -14.42 7.39
N LEU A 116 2.74 -13.16 7.23
CA LEU A 116 1.88 -12.49 8.21
C LEU A 116 0.51 -13.17 8.37
N THR A 117 0.09 -13.98 7.40
CA THR A 117 -1.22 -14.67 7.41
C THR A 117 -1.32 -15.82 8.41
N ILE A 118 -0.20 -16.28 8.98
CA ILE A 118 -0.22 -17.35 10.00
C ILE A 118 -0.71 -16.86 11.36
N PHE A 119 -0.67 -15.54 11.59
CA PHE A 119 -1.10 -14.94 12.85
C PHE A 119 -2.63 -14.78 12.86
N PRO A 120 -3.28 -14.90 14.03
CA PRO A 120 -4.71 -14.63 14.16
C PRO A 120 -5.09 -13.21 13.73
N GLU A 121 -6.36 -13.03 13.39
CA GLU A 121 -6.93 -11.70 13.12
C GLU A 121 -6.66 -10.75 14.30
N ASP A 122 -6.28 -9.51 13.96
CA ASP A 122 -5.92 -8.43 14.90
C ASP A 122 -4.79 -8.75 15.91
N HIS A 123 -3.97 -9.77 15.63
CA HIS A 123 -2.85 -10.12 16.51
C HIS A 123 -1.71 -9.09 16.47
N LEU A 124 -1.22 -8.69 17.65
CA LEU A 124 -0.06 -7.82 17.78
C LEU A 124 1.24 -8.61 17.53
N ILE A 125 1.85 -8.43 16.36
CA ILE A 125 3.09 -9.11 15.99
C ILE A 125 4.30 -8.28 16.47
N GLY A 126 5.13 -8.87 17.34
CA GLY A 126 6.39 -8.25 17.76
C GLY A 126 7.41 -8.20 16.62
N ARG A 127 8.01 -7.03 16.36
CA ARG A 127 9.00 -6.81 15.28
C ARG A 127 10.13 -7.85 15.27
N TYR A 128 10.80 -8.05 16.41
CA TYR A 128 11.92 -8.99 16.51
C TYR A 128 11.47 -10.45 16.37
N THR A 129 10.25 -10.78 16.79
CA THR A 129 9.65 -12.09 16.57
C THR A 129 9.50 -12.36 15.07
N LEU A 130 8.94 -11.38 14.34
CA LEU A 130 8.72 -11.48 12.90
C LEU A 130 10.04 -11.61 12.12
N ILE A 131 11.06 -10.81 12.47
CA ILE A 131 12.40 -10.88 11.86
C ILE A 131 13.00 -12.28 12.03
N ARG A 132 12.95 -12.83 13.25
CA ARG A 132 13.47 -14.18 13.53
C ARG A 132 12.74 -15.25 12.75
N LEU A 133 11.43 -15.13 12.59
CA LEU A 133 10.63 -16.06 11.79
C LEU A 133 11.01 -15.99 10.31
N TRP A 134 11.12 -14.80 9.73
CA TRP A 134 11.55 -14.66 8.33
C TRP A 134 12.96 -15.21 8.08
N ILE A 135 13.87 -15.05 9.04
CA ILE A 135 15.22 -15.65 8.98
C ILE A 135 15.14 -17.18 9.07
N ALA A 136 14.35 -17.72 10.01
CA ALA A 136 14.20 -19.16 10.22
C ALA A 136 13.58 -19.87 8.99
N GLU A 137 12.66 -19.21 8.29
CA GLU A 137 12.06 -19.70 7.03
C GLU A 137 12.98 -19.51 5.81
N GLY A 138 14.13 -18.86 5.97
CA GLY A 138 15.09 -18.62 4.89
C GLY A 138 14.62 -17.57 3.87
N PHE A 139 13.65 -16.71 4.22
CA PHE A 139 13.21 -15.62 3.35
C PHE A 139 14.25 -14.51 3.26
N VAL A 140 15.07 -14.36 4.30
CA VAL A 140 16.15 -13.39 4.37
C VAL A 140 17.46 -14.07 3.97
N LYS A 141 18.11 -13.55 2.94
CA LYS A 141 19.42 -14.03 2.47
C LYS A 141 20.53 -13.13 2.98
N GLU A 142 21.69 -13.73 3.24
CA GLU A 142 22.90 -12.99 3.56
C GLU A 142 23.24 -11.99 2.45
N LYS A 143 23.72 -10.82 2.85
CA LYS A 143 24.21 -9.78 1.97
C LYS A 143 25.59 -9.36 2.45
N GLU A 144 26.53 -9.23 1.53
CA GLU A 144 27.91 -8.88 1.87
C GLU A 144 27.98 -7.61 2.74
N GLY A 145 28.70 -7.71 3.86
CA GLY A 145 28.87 -6.61 4.81
C GLY A 145 27.66 -6.33 5.72
N ARG A 146 26.64 -7.19 5.77
CA ARG A 146 25.49 -7.08 6.69
C ARG A 146 25.13 -8.41 7.33
N THR A 147 24.69 -8.38 8.59
CA THR A 147 24.11 -9.56 9.25
C THR A 147 22.73 -9.88 8.68
N VAL A 148 22.23 -11.11 8.86
CA VAL A 148 20.87 -11.47 8.41
C VAL A 148 19.81 -10.66 9.14
N GLU A 149 20.03 -10.30 10.40
CA GLU A 149 19.17 -9.39 11.16
C GLU A 149 19.16 -7.99 10.55
N GLU A 150 20.31 -7.46 10.15
CA GLU A 150 20.40 -6.16 9.47
C GLU A 150 19.75 -6.16 8.09
N VAL A 151 19.77 -7.29 7.38
CA VAL A 151 19.08 -7.42 6.07
C VAL A 151 17.57 -7.52 6.26
N ALA A 152 17.11 -8.16 7.33
CA ALA A 152 15.69 -8.32 7.66
C ALA A 152 15.01 -7.03 8.19
N GLU A 153 15.82 -6.11 8.70
CA GLU A 153 15.41 -4.83 9.30
C GLU A 153 15.02 -3.75 8.28
#